data_AF-A0A1S2NW23-F1
#
_entry.id   AF-A0A1S2NW23-F1
#
_cell.length_a   1.000
_cell.length_b   1.000
_cell.length_c   1.000
_cell.angle_alpha   90.00
_cell.angle_beta   90.00
_cell.angle_gamma   90.00
#
_symmetry.space_group_name_H-M   'P 1'
#
loop_
_entity.id
_entity.type
_entity.pdbx_description
1 polymer ?
#
loop_
_entity_poly.entity_id
_entity_poly.type
_entity_poly.pdbx_seq_one_letter_code
_entity_poly.pdbx_strand_id
1 'polypeptide(L)'
;MRTITAASTSVPAFLGYTKVSAKDDPNATPKPFTEAERQIPQKIGSWKEFADRYSVAGITKELAEVTDPATVHTLERCFPLAEAVYGFFANGGGACYVVGFTSPQNAVSPQDLRGDADARTGLAGLETVPEVTMVAVPSLWDMTAGISSAQEAPTPDQAQGVSKMAEVVKHCAEQRNRLAILDPPPAQNPDQVKTFAGKLDSPDSEGAAFTTLYYPWITVPGVNAVKRTVPPCGHVAGVWARTDAERGIFKAPANQNLRGVLNLETLVTDDEHGELNDKGVNCLRTFQDRGLLVWGARTRSTTRDWRYLNVRRLVSFLSDSISQSTTWAVFEPNDDRLWATLRHAVASFLTDQWRQGALMGRKPDEAFYVICDNTNNTPKTMDEGKVICDIGVAPVRPAEFVHFTITQTAGQPAESS
;
A
#
# COMPACT_ATOMS: atom_id res chain seq x y z
N MET A 1 -11.19 22.49 -24.03
CA MET A 1 -11.43 21.04 -23.90
C MET A 1 -11.20 20.68 -22.45
N ARG A 2 -12.19 20.11 -21.73
CA ARG A 2 -12.01 19.70 -20.33
C ARG A 2 -11.24 18.37 -20.34
N THR A 3 -10.05 18.34 -19.72
CA THR A 3 -9.13 17.19 -19.74
C THR A 3 -9.06 16.54 -18.36
N ILE A 4 -8.97 15.21 -18.32
CA ILE A 4 -8.76 14.47 -17.08
C ILE A 4 -7.28 14.49 -16.73
N THR A 5 -6.97 14.87 -15.49
CA THR A 5 -5.61 14.83 -14.95
C THR A 5 -5.42 13.51 -14.21
N ALA A 6 -4.29 12.85 -14.43
CA ALA A 6 -3.93 11.64 -13.71
C ALA A 6 -3.78 11.92 -12.21
N ALA A 7 -4.43 11.12 -11.38
CA ALA A 7 -4.25 11.13 -9.93
C ALA A 7 -2.85 10.64 -9.53
N SER A 8 -2.50 10.79 -8.25
CA SER A 8 -1.30 10.16 -7.69
C SER A 8 -1.40 8.63 -7.84
N THR A 9 -0.26 7.96 -8.04
CA THR A 9 -0.20 6.49 -8.13
C THR A 9 0.45 5.85 -6.92
N SER A 10 1.32 6.59 -6.21
CA SER A 10 2.24 6.04 -5.22
C SER A 10 2.59 7.00 -4.07
N VAL A 11 1.58 7.40 -3.30
CA VAL A 11 1.78 8.19 -2.06
C VAL A 11 1.22 7.40 -0.89
N PRO A 12 2.08 6.79 -0.05
CA PRO A 12 1.63 6.04 1.11
C PRO A 12 1.32 6.96 2.29
N ALA A 13 0.40 6.51 3.14
CA ALA A 13 0.26 6.97 4.51
C ALA A 13 0.82 5.91 5.47
N PHE A 14 1.76 6.30 6.33
CA PHE A 14 2.31 5.47 7.39
C PHE A 14 1.73 5.89 8.74
N LEU A 15 1.10 4.94 9.43
CA LEU A 15 0.58 5.14 10.77
C LEU A 15 1.45 4.40 11.78
N GLY A 16 1.88 5.07 12.84
CA GLY A 16 2.75 4.42 13.81
C GLY A 16 3.01 5.22 15.05
N TYR A 17 3.70 4.62 16.00
CA TYR A 17 4.08 5.32 17.21
C TYR A 17 5.14 6.38 16.93
N THR A 18 5.00 7.49 17.63
CA THR A 18 5.99 8.56 17.64
C THR A 18 5.99 9.24 19.00
N LYS A 19 7.04 10.01 19.30
CA LYS A 19 7.17 10.75 20.55
C LYS A 19 7.98 12.02 20.31
N VAL A 20 7.61 13.11 20.97
CA VAL A 20 8.50 14.27 21.09
C VAL A 20 9.64 13.90 22.04
N SER A 21 10.89 14.12 21.64
CA SER A 21 12.02 13.76 22.49
C SER A 21 12.31 14.86 23.49
N ALA A 22 12.69 14.47 24.71
CA ALA A 22 13.20 15.41 25.72
C ALA A 22 14.58 15.99 25.34
N LYS A 23 15.22 15.44 24.29
CA LYS A 23 16.55 15.83 23.78
C LYS A 23 16.48 16.64 22.49
N ASP A 24 15.30 17.15 22.14
CA ASP A 24 15.12 18.01 20.97
C ASP A 24 15.86 19.33 21.15
N ASP A 25 16.58 19.75 20.10
CA ASP A 25 17.23 21.05 20.07
C ASP A 25 16.16 22.14 19.90
N PRO A 26 15.98 23.06 20.88
CA PRO A 26 14.96 24.12 20.79
C PRO A 26 15.20 25.09 19.62
N ASN A 27 16.42 25.12 19.07
CA ASN A 27 16.83 25.97 17.95
C ASN A 27 16.89 25.22 16.61
N ALA A 28 16.48 23.95 16.56
CA ALA A 28 16.46 23.15 15.34
C ALA A 28 15.67 23.85 14.23
N THR A 29 16.23 23.82 13.01
CA THR A 29 15.60 24.33 11.80
C THR A 29 15.67 23.28 10.70
N PRO A 30 14.53 22.74 10.23
CA PRO A 30 13.17 23.02 10.70
C PRO A 30 12.91 22.48 12.12
N LYS A 31 11.95 23.09 12.84
CA LYS A 31 11.57 22.64 14.18
C LYS A 31 10.89 21.26 14.12
N PRO A 32 11.15 20.37 15.10
CA PRO A 32 10.36 19.17 15.30
C PRO A 32 8.87 19.47 15.39
N PHE A 33 8.05 18.55 14.88
CA PHE A 33 6.60 18.62 15.06
C PHE A 33 6.25 18.47 16.54
N THR A 34 5.33 19.31 16.98
CA THR A 34 4.63 19.21 18.27
C THR A 34 3.81 17.92 18.35
N GLU A 35 3.38 17.55 19.55
CA GLU A 35 2.54 16.36 19.74
C GLU A 35 1.25 16.42 18.91
N ALA A 36 0.56 17.56 18.91
CA ALA A 36 -0.67 17.76 18.15
C ALA A 36 -0.45 17.66 16.62
N GLU A 37 0.62 18.25 16.11
CA GLU A 37 0.96 18.14 14.68
C GLU A 37 1.24 16.69 14.27
N ARG A 38 1.85 15.89 15.15
CA ARG A 38 2.14 14.48 14.86
C ARG A 38 0.87 13.63 14.77
N GLN A 39 -0.23 14.01 15.44
CA GLN A 39 -1.47 13.23 15.48
C GLN A 39 -2.36 13.40 14.23
N ILE A 40 -2.10 14.40 13.40
CA ILE A 40 -2.79 14.63 12.12
C ILE A 40 -1.89 14.28 10.93
N PRO A 41 -2.44 14.02 9.73
CA PRO A 41 -1.64 13.72 8.55
C PRO A 41 -0.62 14.82 8.21
N GLN A 42 0.66 14.51 8.35
CA GLN A 42 1.76 15.36 7.90
C GLN A 42 2.33 14.86 6.59
N LYS A 43 2.42 15.73 5.58
CA LYS A 43 3.09 15.43 4.32
C LYS A 43 4.60 15.55 4.53
N ILE A 44 5.34 14.54 4.08
CA ILE A 44 6.79 14.44 4.19
C ILE A 44 7.37 14.19 2.80
N GLY A 45 8.27 15.06 2.37
CA GLY A 45 8.88 15.02 1.04
C GLY A 45 10.22 14.28 0.99
N SER A 46 10.87 14.03 2.13
CA SER A 46 12.17 13.33 2.17
C SER A 46 12.42 12.62 3.50
N TRP A 47 13.33 11.64 3.49
CA TRP A 47 13.84 11.03 4.73
C TRP A 47 14.46 12.06 5.68
N LYS A 48 15.24 13.01 5.15
CA LYS A 48 15.85 14.05 5.98
C LYS A 48 14.79 14.88 6.70
N GLU A 49 13.76 15.30 5.98
CA GLU A 49 12.63 16.00 6.59
C GLU A 49 11.97 15.15 7.68
N PHE A 50 11.67 13.87 7.42
CA PHE A 50 11.13 12.99 8.46
C PHE A 50 12.04 12.94 9.70
N ALA A 51 13.33 12.66 9.50
CA ALA A 51 14.29 12.48 10.58
C ALA A 51 14.43 13.73 11.45
N ASP A 52 14.42 14.92 10.82
CA ASP A 52 14.50 16.21 11.50
C ASP A 52 13.17 16.54 12.21
N ARG A 53 12.03 16.38 11.53
CA ARG A 53 10.71 16.79 12.05
C ARG A 53 10.14 15.82 13.10
N TYR A 54 10.50 14.54 13.03
CA TYR A 54 10.09 13.51 14.00
C TYR A 54 11.16 13.18 15.04
N SER A 55 12.27 13.93 15.04
CA SER A 55 13.32 13.85 16.06
C SER A 55 14.00 12.49 16.21
N VAL A 56 14.28 11.80 15.10
CA VAL A 56 14.91 10.46 15.15
C VAL A 56 16.23 10.50 15.91
N ALA A 57 17.03 11.55 15.72
CA ALA A 57 18.27 11.75 16.46
C ALA A 57 18.05 12.05 17.96
N GLY A 58 17.01 12.81 18.31
CA GLY A 58 16.63 13.10 19.70
C GLY A 58 16.25 11.82 20.44
N ILE A 59 15.32 11.04 19.86
CA ILE A 59 14.89 9.74 20.39
C ILE A 59 16.08 8.78 20.54
N THR A 60 17.00 8.78 19.56
CA THR A 60 18.22 7.94 19.63
C THR A 60 19.12 8.33 20.80
N LYS A 61 19.35 9.63 21.03
CA LYS A 61 20.13 10.11 22.17
C LYS A 61 19.47 9.76 23.50
N GLU A 62 18.15 9.96 23.59
CA GLU A 62 17.36 9.63 24.77
C GLU A 62 17.44 8.13 25.08
N LEU A 63 17.32 7.27 24.05
CA LEU A 63 17.45 5.82 24.19
C LEU A 63 18.84 5.40 24.66
N ALA A 64 19.90 6.08 24.22
CA ALA A 64 21.28 5.76 24.61
C ALA A 64 21.60 6.14 26.08
N GLU A 65 20.87 7.10 26.66
CA GLU A 65 21.11 7.61 28.01
C GLU A 65 20.18 6.99 29.06
N VAL A 66 19.01 6.48 28.65
CA VAL A 66 18.01 5.95 29.59
C VAL A 66 18.39 4.56 30.10
N THR A 67 18.21 4.35 31.40
CA THR A 67 18.44 3.05 32.05
C THR A 67 17.14 2.37 32.49
N ASP A 68 16.04 3.11 32.59
CA ASP A 68 14.72 2.57 32.95
C ASP A 68 14.18 1.67 31.83
N PRO A 69 13.98 0.36 32.08
CA PRO A 69 13.55 -0.58 31.05
C PRO A 69 12.20 -0.24 30.39
N ALA A 70 11.24 0.28 31.16
CA ALA A 70 9.93 0.66 30.61
C ALA A 70 10.07 1.82 29.60
N THR A 71 10.93 2.79 29.90
CA THR A 71 11.23 3.90 28.99
C THR A 71 12.03 3.44 27.78
N VAL A 72 12.97 2.50 27.92
CA VAL A 72 13.66 1.85 26.79
C VAL A 72 12.64 1.26 25.81
N HIS A 73 11.73 0.40 26.31
CA HIS A 73 10.70 -0.21 25.48
C HIS A 73 9.75 0.82 24.83
N THR A 74 9.45 1.90 25.54
CA THR A 74 8.64 3.00 25.02
C THR A 74 9.31 3.69 23.82
N LEU A 75 10.61 3.97 23.92
CA LEU A 75 11.36 4.63 22.84
C LEU A 75 11.62 3.68 21.66
N GLU A 76 11.88 2.40 21.92
CA GLU A 76 12.07 1.37 20.89
C GLU A 76 10.86 1.24 19.95
N ARG A 77 9.64 1.36 20.49
CA ARG A 77 8.38 1.30 19.73
C ARG A 77 8.18 2.44 18.73
N CYS A 78 9.00 3.50 18.79
CA CYS A 78 8.95 4.60 17.81
C CYS A 78 9.76 4.30 16.53
N PHE A 79 10.68 3.32 16.56
CA PHE A 79 11.55 3.05 15.42
C PHE A 79 10.85 2.35 14.24
N PRO A 80 9.89 1.42 14.40
CA PRO A 80 9.25 0.79 13.24
C PRO A 80 8.65 1.78 12.24
N LEU A 81 8.05 2.88 12.72
CA LEU A 81 7.58 3.97 11.86
C LEU A 81 8.74 4.63 11.09
N ALA A 82 9.83 4.97 11.79
CA ALA A 82 11.00 5.59 11.17
C ALA A 82 11.67 4.66 10.13
N GLU A 83 11.79 3.37 10.42
CA GLU A 83 12.36 2.36 9.53
C GLU A 83 11.50 2.16 8.28
N ALA A 84 10.17 2.19 8.42
CA ALA A 84 9.26 2.12 7.29
C ALA A 84 9.37 3.35 6.37
N VAL A 85 9.42 4.56 6.95
CA VAL A 85 9.59 5.80 6.19
C VAL A 85 10.96 5.83 5.51
N TYR A 86 12.04 5.46 6.20
CA TYR A 86 13.37 5.32 5.59
C TYR A 86 13.34 4.32 4.43
N GLY A 87 12.78 3.13 4.66
CA GLY A 87 12.66 2.07 3.65
C GLY A 87 11.92 2.52 2.40
N PHE A 88 10.85 3.31 2.56
CA PHE A 88 10.10 3.91 1.45
C PHE A 88 10.99 4.81 0.59
N PHE A 89 11.65 5.80 1.19
CA PHE A 89 12.53 6.73 0.47
C PHE A 89 13.73 6.01 -0.15
N ALA A 90 14.37 5.09 0.58
CA ALA A 90 15.50 4.30 0.09
C ALA A 90 15.15 3.43 -1.12
N ASN A 91 13.88 3.03 -1.24
CA ASN A 91 13.39 2.22 -2.35
C ASN A 91 12.78 3.03 -3.50
N GLY A 92 12.90 4.36 -3.51
CA GLY A 92 12.42 5.20 -4.62
C GLY A 92 11.07 5.87 -4.37
N GLY A 93 10.66 5.96 -3.11
CA GLY A 93 9.51 6.74 -2.69
C GLY A 93 9.67 8.24 -2.97
N GLY A 94 8.57 8.87 -3.41
CA GLY A 94 8.39 10.32 -3.49
C GLY A 94 7.90 10.88 -2.16
N ALA A 95 6.78 11.61 -2.14
CA ALA A 95 6.19 12.06 -0.88
C ALA A 95 5.38 10.94 -0.18
N CYS A 96 5.31 11.01 1.15
CA CYS A 96 4.40 10.19 1.97
C CYS A 96 3.65 11.05 3.00
N TYR A 97 2.63 10.47 3.61
CA TYR A 97 1.97 11.01 4.79
C TYR A 97 2.33 10.20 6.03
N VAL A 98 2.39 10.87 7.17
CA VAL A 98 2.59 10.23 8.47
C VAL A 98 1.47 10.66 9.42
N VAL A 99 0.87 9.70 10.11
CA VAL A 99 -0.07 9.93 11.22
C VAL A 99 0.47 9.21 12.46
N GLY A 100 0.77 9.98 13.49
CA GLY A 100 1.47 9.53 14.69
C GLY A 100 0.53 9.21 15.84
N PHE A 101 0.85 8.15 16.58
CA PHE A 101 0.28 7.83 17.88
C PHE A 101 1.30 8.19 18.97
N THR A 102 0.96 9.13 19.85
CA THR A 102 1.95 9.81 20.70
C THR A 102 2.15 9.18 22.08
N SER A 103 1.43 8.09 22.37
CA SER A 103 1.51 7.32 23.62
C SER A 103 2.05 5.89 23.38
N PRO A 104 3.33 5.73 23.00
CA PRO A 104 3.94 4.43 22.71
C PRO A 104 3.94 3.42 23.86
N GLN A 105 3.68 3.85 25.09
CA GLN A 105 3.54 2.95 26.24
C GLN A 105 2.19 2.21 26.27
N ASN A 106 1.17 2.74 25.61
CA ASN A 106 -0.20 2.22 25.66
C ASN A 106 -0.54 1.41 24.41
N ALA A 107 -1.38 0.37 24.54
CA ALA A 107 -2.02 -0.23 23.37
C ALA A 107 -2.94 0.79 22.67
N VAL A 108 -3.12 0.67 21.36
CA VAL A 108 -4.08 1.47 20.60
C VAL A 108 -5.34 0.63 20.39
N SER A 109 -6.53 1.15 20.72
CA SER A 109 -7.76 0.41 20.41
C SER A 109 -8.07 0.48 18.90
N PRO A 110 -8.86 -0.45 18.33
CA PRO A 110 -9.32 -0.33 16.95
C PRO A 110 -10.03 1.01 16.67
N GLN A 111 -10.76 1.54 17.66
CA GLN A 111 -11.44 2.83 17.53
C GLN A 111 -10.47 4.01 17.52
N ASP A 112 -9.41 3.98 18.34
CA ASP A 112 -8.36 5.01 18.29
C ASP A 112 -7.57 4.95 16.97
N LEU A 113 -7.35 3.75 16.43
CA LEU A 113 -6.71 3.59 15.11
C LEU A 113 -7.58 4.17 13.99
N ARG A 114 -8.90 3.94 14.04
CA ARG A 114 -9.85 4.59 13.14
C ARG A 114 -9.76 6.10 13.27
N GLY A 115 -9.68 6.62 14.49
CA GLY A 115 -9.57 8.04 14.77
C GLY A 115 -10.87 8.80 14.53
N ASP A 116 -10.74 10.11 14.39
CA ASP A 116 -11.85 11.05 14.27
C ASP A 116 -11.64 11.98 13.07
N ALA A 117 -12.68 12.14 12.23
CA ALA A 117 -12.60 12.90 10.99
C ALA A 117 -12.48 14.42 11.24
N ASP A 118 -13.18 14.94 12.26
CA ASP A 118 -13.19 16.37 12.58
C ASP A 118 -11.86 16.80 13.21
N ALA A 119 -11.32 15.97 14.11
CA ALA A 119 -9.99 16.14 14.69
C ALA A 119 -8.87 15.74 13.72
N ARG A 120 -9.21 15.11 12.58
CA ARG A 120 -8.30 14.61 11.55
C ARG A 120 -7.24 13.65 12.08
N THR A 121 -7.63 12.76 12.99
CA THR A 121 -6.72 11.78 13.61
C THR A 121 -6.91 10.39 13.01
N GLY A 122 -5.93 9.51 13.23
CA GLY A 122 -5.99 8.10 12.79
C GLY A 122 -6.22 7.94 11.28
N LEU A 123 -6.95 6.89 10.91
CA LEU A 123 -7.34 6.62 9.52
C LEU A 123 -8.31 7.67 8.97
N ALA A 124 -9.26 8.14 9.79
CA ALA A 124 -10.26 9.15 9.41
C ALA A 124 -9.64 10.47 8.96
N GLY A 125 -8.50 10.87 9.54
CA GLY A 125 -7.74 12.03 9.06
C GLY A 125 -7.32 11.95 7.59
N LEU A 126 -7.08 10.74 7.07
CA LEU A 126 -6.69 10.50 5.68
C LEU A 126 -7.83 10.65 4.68
N GLU A 127 -9.08 10.73 5.12
CA GLU A 127 -10.23 11.00 4.23
C GLU A 127 -10.11 12.39 3.60
N THR A 128 -9.48 13.34 4.31
CA THR A 128 -9.18 14.69 3.81
C THR A 128 -7.98 14.76 2.86
N VAL A 129 -7.34 13.62 2.58
CA VAL A 129 -6.10 13.53 1.81
C VAL A 129 -6.30 12.56 0.64
N PRO A 130 -6.93 13.01 -0.47
CA PRO A 130 -7.28 12.14 -1.59
C PRO A 130 -6.05 11.60 -2.34
N GLU A 131 -4.89 12.27 -2.26
CA GLU A 131 -3.67 11.82 -2.93
C GLU A 131 -3.04 10.56 -2.33
N VAL A 132 -3.48 10.10 -1.15
CA VAL A 132 -3.01 8.85 -0.53
C VAL A 132 -3.52 7.65 -1.32
N THR A 133 -2.61 6.78 -1.74
CA THR A 133 -2.91 5.56 -2.54
C THR A 133 -2.49 4.26 -1.86
N MET A 134 -1.80 4.33 -0.72
CA MET A 134 -1.42 3.16 0.08
C MET A 134 -1.56 3.48 1.56
N VAL A 135 -1.92 2.50 2.38
CA VAL A 135 -1.97 2.64 3.84
C VAL A 135 -1.19 1.49 4.47
N ALA A 136 -0.25 1.83 5.35
CA ALA A 136 0.54 0.87 6.10
C ALA A 136 0.64 1.30 7.57
N VAL A 137 0.62 0.33 8.48
CA VAL A 137 0.73 0.57 9.92
C VAL A 137 1.95 -0.18 10.45
N PRO A 138 3.19 0.33 10.24
CA PRO A 138 4.40 -0.38 10.64
C PRO A 138 4.51 -0.67 12.15
N SER A 139 3.83 0.10 13.00
CA SER A 139 3.78 -0.18 14.46
C SER A 139 2.61 -1.07 14.87
N LEU A 140 1.85 -1.68 13.94
CA LEU A 140 0.58 -2.36 14.26
C LEU A 140 0.74 -3.42 15.34
N TRP A 141 1.80 -4.23 15.25
CA TRP A 141 2.03 -5.32 16.20
C TRP A 141 2.43 -4.82 17.58
N ASP A 142 3.21 -3.73 17.65
CA ASP A 142 3.47 -3.03 18.91
C ASP A 142 2.16 -2.47 19.47
N MET A 143 1.24 -1.99 18.64
CA MET A 143 -0.02 -1.40 19.07
C MET A 143 -1.01 -2.38 19.72
N THR A 144 -0.74 -3.67 19.65
CA THR A 144 -1.66 -4.71 20.16
C THR A 144 -1.65 -4.83 21.68
N ALA A 145 -0.57 -4.45 22.34
CA ALA A 145 -0.40 -4.55 23.79
C ALA A 145 0.31 -3.32 24.39
N GLY A 146 -0.05 -2.97 25.62
CA GLY A 146 0.61 -1.91 26.38
C GLY A 146 1.80 -2.46 27.17
N ILE A 147 2.65 -1.56 27.66
CA ILE A 147 3.74 -1.92 28.58
C ILE A 147 3.11 -2.18 29.95
N SER A 148 3.01 -3.46 30.32
CA SER A 148 2.43 -3.91 31.60
C SER A 148 3.49 -4.25 32.65
N SER A 149 4.74 -4.49 32.23
CA SER A 149 5.88 -4.73 33.12
C SER A 149 7.11 -3.99 32.59
N ALA A 150 8.05 -3.65 33.46
CA ALA A 150 9.30 -3.02 33.05
C ALA A 150 10.27 -4.04 32.42
N GLN A 151 10.15 -5.32 32.79
CA GLN A 151 11.17 -6.33 32.53
C GLN A 151 11.04 -7.01 31.16
N GLU A 152 9.84 -7.02 30.57
CA GLU A 152 9.57 -7.70 29.30
C GLU A 152 8.86 -6.78 28.32
N ALA A 153 9.32 -6.82 27.06
CA ALA A 153 8.64 -6.16 25.96
C ALA A 153 7.23 -6.76 25.78
N PRO A 154 6.21 -5.96 25.42
CA PRO A 154 4.86 -6.47 25.21
C PRO A 154 4.81 -7.55 24.12
N THR A 155 4.25 -8.71 24.44
CA THR A 155 4.01 -9.77 23.45
C THR A 155 2.85 -9.37 22.53
N PRO A 156 3.02 -9.44 21.19
CA PRO A 156 1.94 -9.08 20.27
C PRO A 156 0.70 -9.98 20.40
N ASP A 157 -0.48 -9.38 20.50
CA ASP A 157 -1.77 -10.07 20.52
C ASP A 157 -2.34 -10.19 19.10
N GLN A 158 -2.48 -11.44 18.62
CA GLN A 158 -2.99 -11.70 17.28
C GLN A 158 -4.45 -11.29 17.07
N ALA A 159 -5.33 -11.45 18.06
CA ALA A 159 -6.73 -11.08 17.93
C ALA A 159 -6.88 -9.56 17.81
N GLN A 160 -6.12 -8.82 18.63
CA GLN A 160 -6.04 -7.36 18.54
C GLN A 160 -5.42 -6.89 17.23
N GLY A 161 -4.40 -7.60 16.74
CA GLY A 161 -3.77 -7.32 15.44
C GLY A 161 -4.76 -7.50 14.27
N VAL A 162 -5.50 -8.60 14.24
CA VAL A 162 -6.55 -8.86 13.22
C VAL A 162 -7.62 -7.77 13.26
N SER A 163 -8.09 -7.38 14.45
CA SER A 163 -9.10 -6.32 14.58
C SER A 163 -8.60 -4.97 14.07
N LYS A 164 -7.32 -4.62 14.30
CA LYS A 164 -6.71 -3.39 13.76
C LYS A 164 -6.53 -3.44 12.25
N MET A 165 -6.11 -4.59 11.71
CA MET A 165 -5.99 -4.77 10.26
C MET A 165 -7.35 -4.59 9.58
N ALA A 166 -8.43 -5.11 10.17
CA ALA A 166 -9.78 -4.95 9.64
C ALA A 166 -10.18 -3.47 9.50
N GLU A 167 -9.79 -2.59 10.43
CA GLU A 167 -10.04 -1.14 10.31
C GLU A 167 -9.25 -0.52 9.15
N VAL A 168 -8.00 -0.90 8.95
CA VAL A 168 -7.18 -0.44 7.81
C VAL A 168 -7.77 -0.90 6.47
N VAL A 169 -8.20 -2.16 6.41
CA VAL A 169 -8.81 -2.75 5.21
C VAL A 169 -10.15 -2.07 4.90
N LYS A 170 -10.98 -1.88 5.92
CA LYS A 170 -12.26 -1.19 5.79
C LYS A 170 -12.07 0.22 5.24
N HIS A 171 -11.14 1.00 5.80
CA HIS A 171 -10.79 2.34 5.30
C HIS A 171 -10.41 2.30 3.82
N CYS A 172 -9.52 1.37 3.42
CA CYS A 172 -9.09 1.26 2.02
C CYS A 172 -10.24 0.89 1.08
N ALA A 173 -11.11 -0.03 1.50
CA ALA A 173 -12.26 -0.47 0.71
C ALA A 173 -13.32 0.64 0.55
N GLU A 174 -13.56 1.44 1.59
CA GLU A 174 -14.49 2.58 1.55
C GLU A 174 -13.96 3.71 0.69
N GLN A 175 -12.66 4.03 0.79
CA GLN A 175 -12.03 5.10 0.01
C GLN A 175 -11.81 4.76 -1.47
N ARG A 176 -11.71 3.46 -1.83
CA ARG A 176 -11.56 2.91 -3.20
C ARG A 176 -10.30 3.29 -3.96
N ASN A 177 -9.62 4.37 -3.59
CA ASN A 177 -8.43 4.90 -4.27
C ASN A 177 -7.11 4.48 -3.62
N ARG A 178 -7.15 3.72 -2.52
CA ARG A 178 -5.97 3.28 -1.78
C ARG A 178 -6.03 1.81 -1.36
N LEU A 179 -4.87 1.19 -1.17
CA LEU A 179 -4.74 -0.21 -0.77
C LEU A 179 -3.98 -0.36 0.54
N ALA A 180 -4.34 -1.37 1.33
CA ALA A 180 -3.65 -1.75 2.55
C ALA A 180 -2.41 -2.61 2.24
N ILE A 181 -1.29 -2.25 2.85
CA ILE A 181 -0.07 -3.07 2.90
C ILE A 181 0.06 -3.60 4.32
N LEU A 182 -0.25 -4.89 4.50
CA LEU A 182 -0.25 -5.56 5.79
C LEU A 182 0.95 -6.49 5.92
N ASP A 183 1.32 -6.76 7.17
CA ASP A 183 2.40 -7.65 7.55
C ASP A 183 1.89 -8.63 8.63
N PRO A 184 2.16 -9.94 8.55
CA PRO A 184 1.75 -10.90 9.58
C PRO A 184 2.48 -10.62 10.90
N PRO A 185 2.12 -11.29 12.03
CA PRO A 185 2.87 -11.16 13.27
C PRO A 185 4.38 -11.41 13.06
N PRO A 186 5.25 -10.83 13.90
CA PRO A 186 6.69 -11.12 13.83
C PRO A 186 7.00 -12.57 14.20
N ALA A 187 8.19 -13.04 13.82
CA ALA A 187 8.73 -14.35 14.20
C ALA A 187 7.81 -15.53 13.86
N GLN A 188 7.09 -15.45 12.74
CA GLN A 188 6.22 -16.53 12.27
C GLN A 188 6.95 -17.39 11.23
N ASN A 189 6.74 -18.70 11.30
CA ASN A 189 7.10 -19.61 10.22
C ASN A 189 5.99 -19.67 9.14
N PRO A 190 6.25 -20.27 7.97
CA PRO A 190 5.28 -20.33 6.87
C PRO A 190 3.92 -20.95 7.25
N ASP A 191 3.89 -22.02 8.06
CA ASP A 191 2.64 -22.66 8.51
C ASP A 191 1.78 -21.75 9.40
N GLN A 192 2.44 -21.02 10.30
CA GLN A 192 1.78 -20.04 11.16
C GLN A 192 1.23 -18.87 10.34
N VAL A 193 1.94 -18.42 9.30
CA VAL A 193 1.45 -17.38 8.40
C VAL A 193 0.26 -17.85 7.58
N LYS A 194 0.26 -19.10 7.08
CA LYS A 194 -0.92 -19.69 6.43
C LYS A 194 -2.14 -19.72 7.37
N THR A 195 -1.92 -20.09 8.63
CA THR A 195 -2.97 -20.11 9.65
C THR A 195 -3.48 -18.70 9.95
N PHE A 196 -2.56 -17.74 10.12
CA PHE A 196 -2.88 -16.33 10.35
C PHE A 196 -3.65 -15.72 9.17
N ALA A 197 -3.24 -16.00 7.93
CA ALA A 197 -3.93 -15.59 6.72
C ALA A 197 -5.38 -16.08 6.66
N GLY A 198 -5.71 -17.20 7.32
CA GLY A 198 -7.08 -17.70 7.45
C GLY A 198 -7.92 -16.98 8.52
N LYS A 199 -7.31 -16.17 9.39
CA LYS A 199 -7.99 -15.35 10.41
C LYS A 199 -8.40 -13.96 9.90
N LEU A 200 -7.85 -13.53 8.76
CA LEU A 200 -8.25 -12.30 8.09
C LEU A 200 -9.59 -12.48 7.39
N ASP A 201 -10.20 -11.38 6.96
CA ASP A 201 -11.45 -11.39 6.21
C ASP A 201 -11.41 -12.35 5.01
N SER A 202 -12.58 -12.89 4.68
CA SER A 202 -12.74 -13.83 3.55
C SER A 202 -12.10 -13.28 2.28
N PRO A 203 -11.39 -14.11 1.49
CA PRO A 203 -10.81 -13.68 0.21
C PRO A 203 -11.86 -13.30 -0.84
N ASP A 204 -13.13 -13.66 -0.63
CA ASP A 204 -14.26 -13.23 -1.47
C ASP A 204 -14.88 -11.91 -1.00
N SER A 205 -14.42 -11.33 0.12
CA SER A 205 -14.86 -10.02 0.58
C SER A 205 -14.38 -8.91 -0.36
N GLU A 206 -15.10 -7.80 -0.37
CA GLU A 206 -14.68 -6.60 -1.10
C GLU A 206 -13.34 -6.06 -0.57
N GLY A 207 -13.14 -6.07 0.75
CA GLY A 207 -11.90 -5.62 1.39
C GLY A 207 -10.66 -6.42 0.95
N ALA A 208 -10.81 -7.71 0.64
CA ALA A 208 -9.71 -8.54 0.16
C ALA A 208 -9.10 -8.03 -1.16
N ALA A 209 -9.89 -7.40 -2.03
CA ALA A 209 -9.39 -6.77 -3.25
C ALA A 209 -8.45 -5.58 -2.93
N PHE A 210 -8.69 -4.86 -1.84
CA PHE A 210 -7.92 -3.68 -1.43
C PHE A 210 -6.76 -4.00 -0.48
N THR A 211 -6.43 -5.28 -0.30
CA THR A 211 -5.49 -5.72 0.73
C THR A 211 -4.35 -6.52 0.12
N THR A 212 -3.13 -6.26 0.60
CA THR A 212 -1.94 -7.07 0.35
C THR A 212 -1.33 -7.52 1.67
N LEU A 213 -0.73 -8.70 1.69
CA LEU A 213 0.00 -9.23 2.84
C LEU A 213 1.40 -9.61 2.40
N TYR A 214 2.43 -9.05 3.04
CA TYR A 214 3.84 -9.30 2.72
C TYR A 214 4.55 -10.04 3.86
N TYR A 215 5.33 -11.05 3.50
CA TYR A 215 6.06 -11.93 4.43
C TYR A 215 7.40 -12.31 3.81
N PRO A 216 8.48 -12.56 4.57
CA PRO A 216 8.66 -12.36 6.00
C PRO A 216 9.01 -10.93 6.40
N TRP A 217 9.15 -10.70 7.71
CA TRP A 217 9.80 -9.51 8.23
C TRP A 217 11.26 -9.44 7.75
N ILE A 218 11.79 -8.22 7.72
CA ILE A 218 13.12 -7.93 7.18
C ILE A 218 14.02 -7.38 8.26
N THR A 219 15.29 -7.74 8.19
CA THR A 219 16.32 -7.20 9.08
C THR A 219 17.05 -6.06 8.40
N VAL A 220 17.14 -4.91 9.06
CA VAL A 220 17.74 -3.67 8.54
C VAL A 220 18.92 -3.23 9.42
N PRO A 221 19.86 -2.40 8.90
CA PRO A 221 20.93 -1.83 9.71
C PRO A 221 20.44 -0.90 10.84
N GLY A 222 19.24 -0.35 10.65
CA GLY A 222 18.58 0.58 11.56
C GLY A 222 18.92 2.04 11.29
N VAL A 223 17.95 2.94 11.41
CA VAL A 223 18.10 4.39 11.19
C VAL A 223 19.00 5.06 12.23
N ASN A 224 19.24 4.38 13.35
CA ASN A 224 20.19 4.77 14.40
C ASN A 224 21.40 3.82 14.50
N ALA A 225 21.70 3.10 13.42
CA ALA A 225 22.79 2.11 13.32
C ALA A 225 22.69 0.92 14.29
N VAL A 226 21.50 0.68 14.87
CA VAL A 226 21.20 -0.54 15.62
C VAL A 226 20.35 -1.46 14.77
N LYS A 227 20.89 -2.64 14.47
CA LYS A 227 20.21 -3.66 13.66
C LYS A 227 18.87 -4.04 14.28
N ARG A 228 17.80 -4.05 13.48
CA ARG A 228 16.44 -4.43 13.92
C ARG A 228 15.73 -5.27 12.87
N THR A 229 14.77 -6.08 13.31
CA THR A 229 13.80 -6.75 12.45
C THR A 229 12.52 -5.93 12.43
N VAL A 230 12.04 -5.58 11.25
CA VAL A 230 10.91 -4.65 11.03
C VAL A 230 9.95 -5.21 9.98
N PRO A 231 8.67 -4.80 10.00
CA PRO A 231 7.76 -5.16 8.93
C PRO A 231 8.20 -4.57 7.58
N PRO A 232 8.01 -5.30 6.47
CA PRO A 232 8.49 -4.86 5.16
C PRO A 232 7.63 -3.79 4.50
N CYS A 233 6.44 -3.47 5.02
CA CYS A 233 5.47 -2.58 4.36
C CYS A 233 6.06 -1.25 3.85
N GLY A 234 6.94 -0.58 4.61
CA GLY A 234 7.60 0.65 4.16
C GLY A 234 8.53 0.46 2.96
N HIS A 235 9.34 -0.60 2.98
CA HIS A 235 10.26 -0.93 1.88
C HIS A 235 9.49 -1.33 0.63
N VAL A 236 8.43 -2.13 0.80
CA VAL A 236 7.54 -2.56 -0.29
C VAL A 236 6.79 -1.38 -0.90
N ALA A 237 6.28 -0.45 -0.10
CA ALA A 237 5.66 0.79 -0.60
C ALA A 237 6.63 1.59 -1.49
N GLY A 238 7.92 1.65 -1.12
CA GLY A 238 8.95 2.28 -1.95
C GLY A 238 9.19 1.52 -3.26
N VAL A 239 9.16 0.19 -3.24
CA VAL A 239 9.25 -0.64 -4.46
C VAL A 239 8.06 -0.40 -5.39
N TRP A 240 6.85 -0.25 -4.85
CA TRP A 240 5.67 0.12 -5.64
C TRP A 240 5.88 1.48 -6.30
N ALA A 241 6.30 2.50 -5.53
CA ALA A 241 6.56 3.84 -6.04
C ALA A 241 7.61 3.86 -7.17
N ARG A 242 8.72 3.15 -6.98
CA ARG A 242 9.75 3.01 -8.00
C ARG A 242 9.26 2.29 -9.25
N THR A 243 8.51 1.21 -9.09
CA THR A 243 7.95 0.46 -10.24
C THR A 243 7.02 1.34 -11.04
N ASP A 244 6.14 2.09 -10.37
CA ASP A 244 5.22 3.01 -11.02
C ASP A 244 5.95 4.10 -11.80
N ALA A 245 6.98 4.71 -11.20
CA ALA A 245 7.77 5.76 -11.84
C ALA A 245 8.54 5.25 -13.07
N GLU A 246 9.06 4.01 -13.02
CA GLU A 246 9.87 3.44 -14.09
C GLU A 246 9.04 2.76 -15.19
N ARG A 247 7.88 2.18 -14.84
CA ARG A 247 7.15 1.23 -15.69
C ARG A 247 5.64 1.46 -15.73
N GLY A 248 5.11 2.42 -14.97
CA GLY A 248 3.69 2.68 -14.84
C GLY A 248 2.97 1.75 -13.84
N ILE A 249 1.87 2.25 -13.28
CA ILE A 249 1.06 1.56 -12.24
C ILE A 249 0.51 0.19 -12.68
N PHE A 250 0.37 -0.01 -13.99
CA PHE A 250 -0.10 -1.27 -14.58
C PHE A 250 0.95 -2.39 -14.52
N LYS A 251 2.23 -2.08 -14.21
CA LYS A 251 3.27 -3.09 -14.01
C LYS A 251 3.22 -3.65 -12.59
N ALA A 252 3.21 -4.97 -12.47
CA ALA A 252 3.33 -5.65 -11.18
C ALA A 252 4.67 -5.31 -10.47
N PRO A 253 4.65 -4.83 -9.21
CA PRO A 253 5.85 -4.50 -8.42
C PRO A 253 6.47 -5.76 -7.77
N ALA A 254 6.65 -6.80 -8.58
CA ALA A 254 7.31 -8.06 -8.22
C ALA A 254 8.53 -8.29 -9.13
N ASN A 255 9.40 -9.22 -8.73
CA ASN A 255 10.74 -9.40 -9.30
C ASN A 255 11.55 -8.09 -9.23
N GLN A 256 11.54 -7.48 -8.05
CA GLN A 256 12.18 -6.19 -7.75
C GLN A 256 13.04 -6.32 -6.49
N ASN A 257 14.25 -5.77 -6.53
CA ASN A 257 15.14 -5.78 -5.37
C ASN A 257 14.63 -4.86 -4.24
N LEU A 258 14.84 -5.25 -2.98
CA LEU A 258 14.70 -4.33 -1.84
C LEU A 258 16.07 -3.75 -1.48
N ARG A 259 16.14 -2.43 -1.37
CA ARG A 259 17.31 -1.68 -0.89
C ARG A 259 17.23 -1.49 0.62
N GLY A 260 18.37 -1.44 1.29
CA GLY A 260 18.45 -1.18 2.73
C GLY A 260 18.15 -2.38 3.62
N VAL A 261 18.05 -3.58 3.06
CA VAL A 261 17.76 -4.82 3.78
C VAL A 261 19.02 -5.67 3.89
N LEU A 262 19.30 -6.17 5.10
CA LEU A 262 20.42 -7.07 5.37
C LEU A 262 20.04 -8.53 5.14
N ASN A 263 18.91 -8.97 5.69
CA ASN A 263 18.44 -10.35 5.64
C ASN A 263 16.92 -10.43 5.76
N LEU A 264 16.37 -11.59 5.43
CA LEU A 264 15.00 -11.98 5.75
C LEU A 264 14.98 -12.68 7.12
N GLU A 265 13.92 -12.46 7.90
CA GLU A 265 13.72 -13.14 9.19
C GLU A 265 13.58 -14.67 9.00
N THR A 266 12.91 -15.09 7.92
CA THR A 266 12.71 -16.50 7.57
C THR A 266 12.99 -16.72 6.09
N LEU A 267 13.73 -17.78 5.74
CA LEU A 267 13.90 -18.16 4.33
C LEU A 267 12.73 -19.02 3.88
N VAL A 268 12.16 -18.70 2.71
CA VAL A 268 10.99 -19.37 2.16
C VAL A 268 11.39 -20.20 0.94
N THR A 269 11.13 -21.51 1.02
CA THR A 269 11.33 -22.48 -0.07
C THR A 269 10.31 -22.29 -1.20
N ASP A 270 10.50 -22.97 -2.32
CA ASP A 270 9.55 -22.90 -3.45
C ASP A 270 8.18 -23.50 -3.09
N ASP A 271 8.16 -24.62 -2.35
CA ASP A 271 6.91 -25.28 -1.93
C ASP A 271 6.13 -24.42 -0.93
N GLU A 272 6.81 -23.89 0.09
CA GLU A 272 6.20 -22.97 1.06
C GLU A 272 5.69 -21.71 0.38
N HIS A 273 6.42 -21.18 -0.61
CA HIS A 273 5.99 -20.04 -1.40
C HIS A 273 4.71 -20.35 -2.17
N GLY A 274 4.61 -21.53 -2.80
CA GLY A 274 3.41 -21.96 -3.51
C GLY A 274 2.17 -21.94 -2.61
N GLU A 275 2.26 -22.56 -1.44
CA GLU A 275 1.15 -22.63 -0.48
C GLU A 275 0.77 -21.26 0.11
N LEU A 276 1.76 -20.42 0.41
CA LEU A 276 1.55 -19.05 0.88
C LEU A 276 0.91 -18.18 -0.21
N ASN A 277 1.35 -18.32 -1.45
CA ASN A 277 0.84 -17.56 -2.59
C ASN A 277 -0.63 -17.91 -2.87
N ASP A 278 -1.03 -19.17 -2.72
CA ASP A 278 -2.43 -19.61 -2.83
C ASP A 278 -3.32 -19.03 -1.73
N LYS A 279 -2.74 -18.68 -0.59
CA LYS A 279 -3.39 -17.89 0.45
C LYS A 279 -3.32 -16.39 0.20
N GLY A 280 -2.79 -15.89 -0.92
CA GLY A 280 -2.67 -14.46 -1.19
C GLY A 280 -1.61 -13.75 -0.35
N VAL A 281 -0.55 -14.47 0.04
CA VAL A 281 0.62 -13.92 0.74
C VAL A 281 1.74 -13.68 -0.26
N ASN A 282 2.21 -12.44 -0.36
CA ASN A 282 3.33 -12.07 -1.21
C ASN A 282 4.65 -12.29 -0.47
N CYS A 283 5.50 -13.18 -0.98
CA CYS A 283 6.75 -13.52 -0.31
C CYS A 283 7.90 -12.61 -0.74
N LEU A 284 8.77 -12.23 0.20
CA LEU A 284 10.12 -11.73 -0.08
C LEU A 284 11.07 -12.93 -0.05
N ARG A 285 11.94 -13.07 -1.05
CA ARG A 285 12.80 -14.25 -1.21
C ARG A 285 14.20 -13.86 -1.64
N THR A 286 15.18 -14.65 -1.20
CA THR A 286 16.58 -14.52 -1.61
C THR A 286 16.92 -15.58 -2.66
N PHE A 287 17.55 -15.16 -3.76
CA PHE A 287 18.06 -16.04 -4.80
C PHE A 287 19.58 -15.85 -4.92
N GLN A 288 20.33 -16.93 -5.15
CA GLN A 288 21.80 -16.90 -5.17
C GLN A 288 22.36 -15.86 -6.16
N ASP A 289 21.78 -15.75 -7.36
CA ASP A 289 22.30 -14.86 -8.42
C ASP A 289 21.55 -13.52 -8.54
N ARG A 290 20.43 -13.35 -7.85
CA ARG A 290 19.56 -12.14 -7.97
C ARG A 290 19.40 -11.36 -6.68
N GLY A 291 19.88 -11.92 -5.57
CA GLY A 291 19.71 -11.34 -4.24
C GLY A 291 18.26 -11.40 -3.74
N LEU A 292 17.91 -10.45 -2.88
CA LEU A 292 16.58 -10.36 -2.25
C LEU A 292 15.58 -9.66 -3.17
N LEU A 293 14.47 -10.34 -3.47
CA LEU A 293 13.41 -9.89 -4.36
C LEU A 293 12.04 -9.87 -3.67
N VAL A 294 11.19 -8.91 -4.04
CA VAL A 294 9.72 -9.07 -3.92
C VAL A 294 9.28 -10.17 -4.89
N TRP A 295 8.68 -11.23 -4.39
CA TRP A 295 8.31 -12.42 -5.15
C TRP A 295 6.81 -12.73 -5.04
N GLY A 296 5.99 -11.71 -5.32
CA GLY A 296 4.53 -11.80 -5.36
C GLY A 296 3.89 -10.44 -5.65
N ALA A 297 2.77 -10.45 -6.37
CA ALA A 297 1.96 -9.25 -6.66
C ALA A 297 0.47 -9.59 -6.66
N ARG A 298 0.02 -10.38 -5.68
CA ARG A 298 -1.38 -10.70 -5.45
C ARG A 298 -2.00 -9.77 -4.42
N THR A 299 -3.29 -9.50 -4.57
CA THR A 299 -4.12 -9.03 -3.45
C THR A 299 -4.52 -10.24 -2.60
N ARG A 300 -5.32 -10.01 -1.56
CA ARG A 300 -5.96 -11.07 -0.79
C ARG A 300 -7.16 -11.69 -1.52
N SER A 301 -7.62 -11.12 -2.62
CA SER A 301 -8.78 -11.62 -3.34
C SER A 301 -8.47 -12.85 -4.19
N THR A 302 -9.35 -13.86 -4.10
CA THR A 302 -9.34 -15.06 -4.96
C THR A 302 -10.03 -14.81 -6.30
N THR A 303 -10.85 -13.76 -6.39
CA THR A 303 -11.64 -13.42 -7.58
C THR A 303 -10.74 -13.13 -8.77
N ARG A 304 -11.16 -13.57 -9.95
CA ARG A 304 -10.36 -13.46 -11.18
C ARG A 304 -9.98 -12.01 -11.51
N ASP A 305 -10.87 -11.07 -11.20
CA ASP A 305 -10.71 -9.68 -11.63
C ASP A 305 -9.86 -8.87 -10.65
N TRP A 306 -9.81 -9.26 -9.37
CA TRP A 306 -9.06 -8.54 -8.34
C TRP A 306 -7.86 -9.29 -7.76
N ARG A 307 -7.58 -10.51 -8.22
CA ARG A 307 -6.43 -11.31 -7.77
C ARG A 307 -5.10 -10.58 -7.84
N TYR A 308 -4.87 -9.77 -8.87
CA TYR A 308 -3.58 -9.14 -9.13
C TYR A 308 -3.53 -7.70 -8.65
N LEU A 309 -2.46 -7.38 -7.93
CA LEU A 309 -2.21 -6.07 -7.34
C LEU A 309 -2.19 -4.95 -8.37
N ASN A 310 -1.44 -5.10 -9.46
CA ASN A 310 -1.34 -4.08 -10.51
C ASN A 310 -2.68 -3.81 -11.19
N VAL A 311 -3.54 -4.82 -11.32
CA VAL A 311 -4.89 -4.67 -11.89
C VAL A 311 -5.76 -3.84 -10.95
N ARG A 312 -5.82 -4.19 -9.67
CA ARG A 312 -6.59 -3.41 -8.68
C ARG A 312 -6.10 -1.98 -8.58
N ARG A 313 -4.77 -1.78 -8.50
CA ARG A 313 -4.15 -0.45 -8.43
C ARG A 313 -4.47 0.38 -9.66
N LEU A 314 -4.36 -0.18 -10.86
CA LEU A 314 -4.72 0.50 -12.10
C LEU A 314 -6.19 0.93 -12.09
N VAL A 315 -7.13 0.04 -11.77
CA VAL A 315 -8.56 0.40 -11.78
C VAL A 315 -8.88 1.46 -10.72
N SER A 316 -8.27 1.38 -9.53
CA SER A 316 -8.42 2.43 -8.51
C SER A 316 -7.89 3.78 -8.99
N PHE A 317 -6.73 3.82 -9.64
CA PHE A 317 -6.18 5.04 -10.24
C PHE A 317 -7.07 5.62 -11.36
N LEU A 318 -7.60 4.78 -12.25
CA LEU A 318 -8.49 5.23 -13.32
C LEU A 318 -9.77 5.83 -12.74
N SER A 319 -10.40 5.12 -11.79
CA SER A 319 -11.62 5.56 -11.12
C SER A 319 -11.42 6.88 -10.37
N ASP A 320 -10.32 7.02 -9.65
CA ASP A 320 -10.00 8.22 -8.88
C ASP A 320 -9.70 9.41 -9.80
N SER A 321 -8.88 9.22 -10.84
CA SER A 321 -8.54 10.26 -11.83
C SER A 321 -9.79 10.80 -12.52
N ILE A 322 -10.69 9.91 -12.95
CA ILE A 322 -11.95 10.28 -13.59
C ILE A 322 -12.83 11.03 -12.60
N SER A 323 -13.08 10.47 -11.41
CA SER A 323 -13.99 11.06 -10.42
C SER A 323 -13.56 12.46 -9.98
N GLN A 324 -12.27 12.67 -9.69
CA GLN A 324 -11.74 13.97 -9.28
C GLN A 324 -11.77 14.99 -10.42
N SER A 325 -11.51 14.57 -11.66
CA SER A 325 -11.48 15.47 -12.81
C SER A 325 -12.86 15.80 -13.38
N THR A 326 -13.91 15.06 -13.00
CA THR A 326 -15.28 15.25 -13.51
C THR A 326 -16.24 15.88 -12.50
N THR A 327 -15.76 16.36 -11.34
CA THR A 327 -16.62 17.02 -10.33
C THR A 327 -17.35 18.25 -10.88
N TRP A 328 -16.81 18.91 -11.90
CA TRP A 328 -17.44 20.03 -12.58
C TRP A 328 -18.78 19.69 -13.23
N ALA A 329 -19.07 18.41 -13.48
CA ALA A 329 -20.31 17.98 -14.12
C ALA A 329 -21.52 18.09 -13.17
N VAL A 330 -21.27 18.17 -11.86
CA VAL A 330 -22.32 18.35 -10.87
C VAL A 330 -22.96 19.72 -11.05
N PHE A 331 -24.29 19.76 -11.10
CA PHE A 331 -25.11 20.96 -11.34
C PHE A 331 -25.03 21.57 -12.76
N GLU A 332 -24.41 20.90 -13.73
CA GLU A 332 -24.54 21.27 -15.14
C GLU A 332 -25.91 20.82 -15.70
N PRO A 333 -26.43 21.47 -16.77
CA PRO A 333 -27.63 21.00 -17.46
C PRO A 333 -27.49 19.55 -17.93
N ASN A 334 -28.44 18.69 -17.54
CA ASN A 334 -28.45 17.28 -17.92
C ASN A 334 -28.97 17.12 -19.36
N ASP A 335 -28.09 17.29 -20.34
CA ASP A 335 -28.39 17.23 -21.77
C ASP A 335 -27.33 16.46 -22.59
N ASP A 336 -27.61 16.25 -23.88
CA ASP A 336 -26.71 15.57 -24.82
C ASP A 336 -25.30 16.19 -24.86
N ARG A 337 -25.19 17.49 -24.59
CA ARG A 337 -23.90 18.21 -24.61
C ARG A 337 -23.06 17.84 -23.39
N LEU A 338 -23.66 17.76 -22.20
CA LEU A 338 -22.98 17.28 -21.00
C LEU A 338 -22.48 15.85 -21.21
N TRP A 339 -23.35 14.96 -21.70
CA TRP A 339 -23.02 13.55 -21.94
C TRP A 339 -21.87 13.39 -22.94
N ALA A 340 -21.94 14.11 -24.07
CA ALA A 340 -20.86 14.10 -25.06
C ALA A 340 -19.53 14.63 -24.49
N THR A 341 -19.58 15.65 -23.62
CA THR A 341 -18.38 16.22 -22.99
C THR A 341 -17.74 15.21 -22.02
N LEU A 342 -18.53 14.55 -21.18
CA LEU A 342 -18.07 13.49 -20.29
C LEU A 342 -17.47 12.32 -21.06
N ARG A 343 -18.22 11.79 -22.04
CA ARG A 343 -17.78 10.68 -22.88
C ARG A 343 -16.46 10.98 -23.58
N HIS A 344 -16.31 12.18 -24.14
CA HIS A 344 -15.08 12.57 -24.83
C HIS A 344 -13.90 12.72 -23.86
N ALA A 345 -14.09 13.34 -22.70
CA ALA A 345 -13.04 13.50 -21.70
C ALA A 345 -12.52 12.15 -21.17
N VAL A 346 -13.44 11.24 -20.83
CA VAL A 346 -13.11 9.88 -20.37
C VAL A 346 -12.44 9.07 -21.47
N ALA A 347 -12.99 9.06 -22.69
CA ALA A 347 -12.42 8.31 -23.80
C ALA A 347 -11.01 8.81 -24.18
N SER A 348 -10.77 10.12 -24.15
CA SER A 348 -9.44 10.69 -24.39
C SER A 348 -8.44 10.19 -23.35
N PHE A 349 -8.81 10.25 -22.06
CA PHE A 349 -7.95 9.77 -20.99
C PHE A 349 -7.62 8.27 -21.12
N LEU A 350 -8.63 7.43 -21.32
CA LEU A 350 -8.43 5.99 -21.49
C LEU A 350 -7.61 5.65 -22.75
N THR A 351 -7.72 6.46 -23.81
CA THR A 351 -6.86 6.34 -25.00
C THR A 351 -5.39 6.58 -24.64
N ASP A 352 -5.09 7.57 -23.81
CA ASP A 352 -3.73 7.85 -23.36
C ASP A 352 -3.19 6.71 -22.48
N GLN A 353 -4.03 6.14 -21.61
CA GLN A 353 -3.66 4.96 -20.80
C GLN A 353 -3.40 3.71 -21.67
N TRP A 354 -4.22 3.49 -22.69
CA TRP A 354 -4.00 2.42 -23.66
C TRP A 354 -2.70 2.61 -24.44
N ARG A 355 -2.40 3.82 -24.92
CA ARG A 355 -1.14 4.15 -25.60
C ARG A 355 0.11 3.91 -24.73
N GLN A 356 -0.03 4.07 -23.42
CA GLN A 356 1.02 3.77 -22.44
C GLN A 356 1.17 2.26 -22.17
N GLY A 357 0.28 1.43 -22.69
CA GLY A 357 0.29 -0.02 -22.49
C GLY A 357 -0.42 -0.48 -21.22
N ALA A 358 -1.23 0.37 -20.58
CA ALA A 358 -1.98 0.01 -19.38
C ALA A 358 -3.19 -0.89 -19.66
N LEU A 359 -3.75 -0.78 -20.87
CA LEU A 359 -4.93 -1.51 -21.33
C LEU A 359 -4.57 -2.44 -22.49
N MET A 360 -5.19 -3.62 -22.53
CA MET A 360 -5.02 -4.65 -23.57
C MET A 360 -5.81 -4.29 -24.84
N GLY A 361 -5.38 -4.79 -26.00
CA GLY A 361 -6.12 -4.62 -27.27
C GLY A 361 -5.30 -3.92 -28.34
N ARG A 362 -5.55 -4.25 -29.61
CA ARG A 362 -4.84 -3.67 -30.76
C ARG A 362 -5.40 -2.32 -31.19
N LYS A 363 -6.63 -2.02 -30.78
CA LYS A 363 -7.35 -0.75 -31.01
C LYS A 363 -8.11 -0.34 -29.74
N PRO A 364 -8.43 0.95 -29.55
CA PRO A 364 -9.13 1.43 -28.36
C PRO A 364 -10.44 0.68 -28.05
N ASP A 365 -11.24 0.35 -29.06
CA ASP A 365 -12.53 -0.34 -28.88
C ASP A 365 -12.41 -1.78 -28.34
N GLU A 366 -11.22 -2.39 -28.42
CA GLU A 366 -10.93 -3.68 -27.77
C GLU A 366 -10.47 -3.50 -26.32
N ALA A 367 -10.00 -2.30 -25.98
CA ALA A 367 -9.35 -1.98 -24.72
C ALA A 367 -10.31 -1.38 -23.68
N PHE A 368 -11.26 -0.57 -24.12
CA PHE A 368 -12.24 0.05 -23.25
C PHE A 368 -13.51 0.46 -24.02
N TYR A 369 -14.57 0.73 -23.28
CA TYR A 369 -15.76 1.41 -23.78
C TYR A 369 -16.20 2.51 -22.81
N VAL A 370 -16.89 3.52 -23.34
CA VAL A 370 -17.51 4.60 -22.57
C VAL A 370 -18.89 4.88 -23.14
N ILE A 371 -19.93 4.59 -22.37
CA ILE A 371 -21.32 4.85 -22.73
C ILE A 371 -21.83 5.99 -21.84
N CYS A 372 -22.16 7.12 -22.45
CA CYS A 372 -22.80 8.26 -21.80
C CYS A 372 -23.58 8.96 -22.90
N ASP A 373 -24.78 8.45 -23.15
CA ASP A 373 -25.70 8.88 -24.19
C ASP A 373 -27.13 8.46 -23.81
N ASN A 374 -28.07 8.60 -24.74
CA ASN A 374 -29.48 8.28 -24.52
C ASN A 374 -29.77 6.79 -24.23
N THR A 375 -28.81 5.87 -24.44
CA THR A 375 -29.00 4.45 -24.16
C THR A 375 -28.96 4.14 -22.66
N ASN A 376 -28.16 4.90 -21.89
CA ASN A 376 -28.08 4.79 -20.44
C ASN A 376 -28.56 6.05 -19.69
N ASN A 377 -28.77 7.17 -20.38
CA ASN A 377 -29.41 8.39 -19.86
C ASN A 377 -30.82 8.53 -20.45
N THR A 378 -31.73 7.66 -19.99
CA THR A 378 -33.15 7.66 -20.37
C THR A 378 -33.92 8.84 -19.72
N PRO A 379 -35.14 9.18 -20.20
CA PRO A 379 -35.98 10.16 -19.54
C PRO A 379 -36.17 9.90 -18.04
N LYS A 380 -36.30 8.63 -17.64
CA LYS A 380 -36.40 8.24 -16.22
C LYS A 380 -35.18 8.65 -15.40
N THR A 381 -33.97 8.36 -15.90
CA THR A 381 -32.73 8.71 -15.18
C THR A 381 -32.51 10.22 -15.15
N MET A 382 -32.96 10.93 -16.19
CA MET A 382 -32.94 12.40 -16.24
C MET A 382 -33.90 13.01 -15.22
N ASP A 383 -35.12 12.48 -15.10
CA ASP A 383 -36.12 12.90 -14.11
C ASP A 383 -35.62 12.67 -12.67
N GLU A 384 -34.79 11.63 -12.47
CA GLU A 384 -34.09 11.38 -11.20
C GLU A 384 -32.88 12.31 -10.97
N GLY A 385 -32.57 13.20 -11.92
CA GLY A 385 -31.43 14.13 -11.83
C GLY A 385 -30.07 13.45 -11.96
N LYS A 386 -29.99 12.26 -12.56
CA LYS A 386 -28.76 11.46 -12.69
C LYS A 386 -28.17 11.55 -14.09
N VAL A 387 -26.84 11.51 -14.14
CA VAL A 387 -26.07 11.24 -15.36
C VAL A 387 -25.33 9.92 -15.14
N ILE A 388 -25.51 8.97 -16.06
CA ILE A 388 -24.85 7.67 -16.05
C ILE A 388 -23.77 7.66 -17.12
N CYS A 389 -22.56 7.30 -16.72
CA CYS A 389 -21.42 7.09 -17.60
C CYS A 389 -20.82 5.71 -17.32
N ASP A 390 -21.22 4.71 -18.12
CA ASP A 390 -20.73 3.35 -17.98
C ASP A 390 -19.36 3.20 -18.65
N ILE A 391 -18.40 2.67 -17.90
CA ILE A 391 -17.00 2.56 -18.33
C ILE A 391 -16.55 1.12 -18.11
N GLY A 392 -16.09 0.47 -19.18
CA GLY A 392 -15.42 -0.82 -19.10
C GLY A 392 -13.99 -0.72 -19.58
N VAL A 393 -13.08 -1.44 -18.93
CA VAL A 393 -11.64 -1.46 -19.26
C VAL A 393 -11.09 -2.88 -19.26
N ALA A 394 -10.13 -3.16 -20.13
CA ALA A 394 -9.41 -4.42 -20.21
C ALA A 394 -7.96 -4.23 -19.70
N PRO A 395 -7.69 -4.40 -18.40
CA PRO A 395 -6.36 -4.17 -17.84
C PRO A 395 -5.35 -5.26 -18.23
N VAL A 396 -4.07 -4.89 -18.34
CA VAL A 396 -2.98 -5.86 -18.54
C VAL A 396 -2.79 -6.72 -17.29
N ARG A 397 -2.75 -8.05 -17.46
CA ARG A 397 -2.51 -9.02 -16.39
C ARG A 397 -1.06 -9.52 -16.43
N PRO A 398 -0.41 -9.75 -15.27
CA PRO A 398 0.97 -10.27 -15.25
C PRO A 398 1.01 -11.75 -15.65
N ALA A 399 2.10 -12.17 -16.30
CA ALA A 399 2.42 -13.58 -16.48
C ALA A 399 3.09 -14.11 -15.21
N GLU A 400 2.37 -14.92 -14.42
CA GLU A 400 2.88 -15.49 -13.17
C GLU A 400 3.64 -16.80 -13.38
N PHE A 401 3.24 -17.59 -14.38
CA PHE A 401 3.87 -18.85 -14.74
C PHE A 401 4.29 -18.81 -16.21
N VAL A 402 5.51 -19.27 -16.48
CA VAL A 402 6.01 -19.48 -17.85
C VAL A 402 6.26 -20.97 -18.02
N HIS A 403 5.45 -21.62 -18.86
CA HIS A 403 5.62 -23.03 -19.18
C HIS A 403 6.41 -23.17 -20.48
N PHE A 404 7.56 -23.85 -20.42
CA PHE A 404 8.32 -24.23 -21.61
C PHE A 404 8.11 -25.72 -21.89
N THR A 405 7.57 -26.03 -23.06
CA THR A 405 7.54 -27.41 -23.58
C THR A 405 8.71 -27.58 -24.54
N ILE A 406 9.66 -28.44 -24.19
CA ILE A 406 10.80 -28.79 -25.05
C ILE A 406 10.50 -30.14 -25.69
N THR A 407 10.37 -30.15 -27.01
CA THR A 407 10.17 -31.38 -27.79
C THR A 407 11.38 -31.63 -28.67
N GLN A 408 11.92 -32.85 -28.64
CA GLN A 408 12.95 -33.28 -29.58
C GLN A 408 12.25 -33.90 -30.80
N THR A 409 12.31 -33.23 -31.95
CA THR A 409 11.87 -33.83 -33.21
C THR A 409 13.04 -34.63 -33.80
N ALA A 410 12.92 -35.96 -33.86
CA ALA A 410 13.85 -36.78 -34.64
C ALA A 410 13.66 -36.43 -36.13
N GLY A 411 14.75 -36.19 -36.85
CA GLY A 411 14.71 -35.81 -38.27
C GLY A 411 13.89 -36.83 -39.06
N GLN A 412 12.95 -36.35 -39.87
CA GLN A 412 12.27 -37.19 -40.86
C GLN A 412 13.34 -37.91 -41.69
N PRO A 413 13.30 -39.25 -41.83
CA PRO A 413 14.05 -39.90 -42.89
C PRO A 413 13.57 -39.29 -44.20
N ALA A 414 14.49 -38.76 -45.01
CA ALA A 414 14.16 -38.31 -46.35
C ALA A 414 13.45 -39.45 -47.07
N GLU A 415 12.23 -39.22 -47.56
CA GLU A 415 11.55 -40.15 -48.46
C GLU A 415 12.45 -40.35 -49.69
N SER A 416 13.09 -41.51 -49.78
CA SER A 416 13.68 -41.99 -51.02
C SER A 416 12.54 -42.46 -51.92
N SER A 417 12.51 -41.86 -53.11
CA SER A 417 11.61 -42.01 -54.27
C SER A 417 10.91 -43.34 -54.48
#